data_AF-A0A9W6BW08-F1
#
_entry.id   AF-A0A9W6BW08-F1
#
_cell.length_a   1.000
_cell.length_b   1.000
_cell.length_c   1.000
_cell.angle_alpha   90.00
_cell.angle_beta   90.00
_cell.angle_gamma   90.00
#
_symmetry.space_group_name_H-M   'P 1'
#
loop_
_entity.id
_entity.type
_entity.pdbx_description
1 polymer ?
#
loop_
_entity_poly.entity_id
_entity_poly.type
_entity_poly.pdbx_seq_one_letter_code
_entity_poly.pdbx_strand_id
1 'polypeptide(L)'
;MATLRATTVSQGRVAVSSRRVSVVVRADGQINPSIRKSEEKVADFVKASELPKPKAVFCRCWRAEKFPYCDGAHLKHNKETGDNVGPLVIDTAAAAPASQ
;
A
#
# COMPACT_ATOMS: atom_id res chain seq x y z
N MET A 1 -3.85 29.48 -75.40
CA MET A 1 -3.43 30.43 -74.35
C MET A 1 -3.71 29.78 -73.01
N ALA A 2 -2.65 29.31 -72.33
CA ALA A 2 -2.75 28.64 -71.04
C ALA A 2 -2.42 29.63 -69.92
N THR A 3 -3.20 29.62 -68.83
CA THR A 3 -2.85 30.34 -67.60
C THR A 3 -3.24 29.49 -66.40
N LEU A 4 -2.32 28.62 -65.96
CA LEU A 4 -2.39 28.00 -64.65
C LEU A 4 -2.01 29.04 -63.58
N ARG A 5 -2.92 29.31 -62.64
CA ARG A 5 -2.61 30.10 -61.44
C ARG A 5 -2.09 29.17 -60.36
N ALA A 6 -0.83 29.36 -59.98
CA ALA A 6 -0.23 28.68 -58.84
C ALA A 6 -0.84 29.19 -57.53
N THR A 7 -1.41 28.30 -56.73
CA THR A 7 -1.79 28.56 -55.34
C THR A 7 -0.64 28.17 -54.41
N THR A 8 -0.09 29.14 -53.70
CA THR A 8 0.96 28.93 -52.69
C THR A 8 0.33 28.46 -51.38
N VAL A 9 0.73 27.28 -50.90
CA VAL A 9 0.42 26.80 -49.53
C VAL A 9 1.46 27.37 -48.57
N SER A 10 1.03 28.21 -47.62
CA SER A 10 1.89 28.68 -46.53
C SER A 10 1.96 27.62 -45.42
N GLN A 11 3.15 27.06 -45.22
CA GLN A 11 3.43 26.14 -44.12
C GLN A 11 3.56 26.95 -42.81
N GLY A 12 2.50 26.99 -42.02
CA GLY A 12 2.55 27.51 -40.65
C GLY A 12 3.20 26.49 -39.71
N ARG A 13 4.32 26.85 -39.07
CA ARG A 13 4.89 26.07 -37.96
C ARG A 13 4.08 26.37 -36.69
N VAL A 14 3.42 25.36 -36.14
CA VAL A 14 2.76 25.43 -34.83
C VAL A 14 3.83 25.26 -33.75
N ALA A 15 4.09 26.29 -32.96
CA ALA A 15 4.97 26.21 -31.80
C ALA A 15 4.24 25.48 -30.66
N VAL A 16 4.50 24.19 -30.48
CA VAL A 16 4.01 23.43 -29.32
C VAL A 16 4.86 23.81 -28.11
N SER A 17 4.35 24.73 -27.30
CA SER A 17 4.95 25.08 -26.01
C SER A 17 4.76 23.91 -25.05
N SER A 18 5.80 23.07 -24.93
CA SER A 18 5.87 22.01 -23.93
C SER A 18 6.06 22.65 -22.54
N ARG A 19 4.97 23.09 -21.94
CA ARG A 19 4.96 23.40 -20.49
C ARG A 19 5.16 22.08 -19.76
N ARG A 20 6.36 21.88 -19.21
CA ARG A 20 6.62 20.83 -18.22
C ARG A 20 5.77 21.12 -16.99
N VAL A 21 4.70 20.36 -16.83
CA VAL A 21 3.90 20.35 -15.61
C VAL A 21 4.65 19.47 -14.61
N SER A 22 5.25 20.08 -13.59
CA SER A 22 5.75 19.32 -12.44
C SER A 22 4.57 18.95 -11.55
N VAL A 23 4.16 17.68 -11.58
CA VAL A 23 3.20 17.14 -10.63
C VAL A 23 3.94 16.82 -9.34
N VAL A 24 3.61 17.51 -8.26
CA VAL A 24 4.07 17.13 -6.92
C VAL A 24 3.20 15.98 -6.45
N VAL A 25 3.66 14.75 -6.62
CA VAL A 25 3.04 13.58 -6.00
C VAL A 25 3.47 13.57 -4.53
N ARG A 26 2.60 14.04 -3.64
CA ARG A 26 2.76 13.74 -2.22
C ARG A 26 2.36 12.28 -2.05
N ALA A 27 3.31 11.44 -1.69
CA ALA A 27 2.96 10.15 -1.12
C ALA A 27 2.25 10.46 0.20
N ASP A 28 0.94 10.31 0.24
CA ASP A 28 0.18 10.10 1.48
C ASP A 28 0.61 8.75 2.06
N GLY A 29 1.88 8.67 2.50
CA GLY A 29 2.64 7.43 2.72
C GLY A 29 2.53 6.89 4.15
N GLN A 30 1.57 7.38 4.94
CA GLN A 30 1.43 6.97 6.32
C GLN A 30 0.75 5.59 6.40
N ILE A 31 1.52 4.55 6.76
CA ILE A 31 1.02 3.18 6.86
C ILE A 31 -0.02 3.06 7.98
N ASN A 32 0.27 3.64 9.15
CA ASN A 32 -0.63 3.69 10.29
C ASN A 32 -1.49 4.98 10.20
N PRO A 33 -2.82 4.93 10.12
CA PRO A 33 -3.67 6.13 10.06
C PRO A 33 -4.10 6.62 11.45
N SER A 34 -4.29 5.73 12.44
CA SER A 34 -5.00 6.07 13.69
C SER A 34 -4.47 5.41 14.97
N ILE A 35 -3.66 4.37 14.89
CA ILE A 35 -3.25 3.59 16.08
C ILE A 35 -2.17 4.33 16.86
N ARG A 36 -2.42 4.62 18.14
CA ARG A 36 -1.43 5.13 19.13
C ARG A 36 -0.57 6.29 18.63
N LYS A 37 -1.19 7.30 18.00
CA LYS A 37 -0.51 8.45 17.37
C LYS A 37 0.24 9.39 18.30
N SER A 38 -0.01 9.30 19.59
CA SER A 38 0.76 10.01 20.62
C SER A 38 2.16 9.41 20.83
N GLU A 39 2.42 8.21 20.34
CA GLU A 39 3.70 7.53 20.49
C GLU A 39 4.59 7.78 19.28
N GLU A 40 5.83 8.18 19.52
CA GLU A 40 6.84 8.38 18.48
C GLU A 40 7.07 7.08 17.68
N LYS A 41 7.04 5.93 18.37
CA LYS A 41 7.18 4.61 17.79
C LYS A 41 6.30 3.61 18.52
N VAL A 42 5.29 3.10 17.82
CA VAL A 42 4.43 2.03 18.32
C VAL A 42 5.15 0.69 18.18
N ALA A 43 5.41 0.04 19.31
CA ALA A 43 5.96 -1.31 19.39
C ALA A 43 5.19 -2.13 20.43
N ASP A 44 4.96 -3.41 20.13
CA ASP A 44 4.26 -4.35 21.00
C ASP A 44 5.17 -5.51 21.38
N PHE A 45 5.20 -5.83 22.67
CA PHE A 45 5.95 -6.95 23.22
C PHE A 45 4.97 -7.99 23.73
N VAL A 46 5.07 -9.21 23.21
CA VAL A 46 4.27 -10.34 23.66
C VAL A 46 5.21 -11.45 24.10
N LYS A 47 5.03 -11.94 25.32
CA LYS A 47 5.82 -13.06 25.83
C LYS A 47 5.41 -14.34 25.11
N ALA A 48 6.40 -15.12 24.68
CA ALA A 48 6.16 -16.38 23.98
C ALA A 48 5.30 -17.36 24.79
N SER A 49 5.42 -17.36 26.12
CA SER A 49 4.64 -18.20 27.04
C SER A 49 3.15 -17.85 27.11
N GLU A 50 2.77 -16.63 26.73
CA GLU A 50 1.41 -16.09 26.82
C GLU A 50 0.71 -16.05 25.45
N LEU A 51 1.34 -16.58 24.40
CA LEU A 51 0.74 -16.59 23.07
C LEU A 51 -0.52 -17.46 23.02
N PRO A 52 -1.61 -16.98 22.37
CA PRO A 52 -2.80 -17.79 22.14
C PRO A 52 -2.48 -19.11 21.42
N LYS A 53 -3.16 -20.19 21.83
CA LYS A 53 -3.12 -21.51 21.19
C LYS A 53 -4.40 -21.76 20.37
N PRO A 54 -4.34 -22.50 19.25
CA PRO A 54 -3.15 -23.09 18.63
C PRO A 54 -2.33 -22.09 17.79
N LYS A 55 -2.84 -20.88 17.57
CA LYS A 55 -2.19 -19.87 16.73
C LYS A 55 -2.36 -18.49 17.35
N ALA A 56 -1.30 -17.70 17.30
CA ALA A 56 -1.33 -16.26 17.56
C ALA A 56 -1.24 -15.53 16.22
N VAL A 57 -2.15 -14.58 15.98
CA VAL A 57 -2.26 -13.89 14.69
C VAL A 57 -2.13 -12.38 14.90
N PHE A 58 -1.05 -11.79 14.38
CA PHE A 58 -0.70 -10.39 14.59
C PHE A 58 -0.93 -9.54 13.35
N CYS A 59 -1.44 -8.34 13.56
CA CYS A 59 -1.69 -7.36 12.52
C CYS A 59 -0.37 -6.80 11.97
N ARG A 60 -0.30 -6.64 10.65
CA ARG A 60 0.77 -5.91 9.96
C ARG A 60 0.26 -4.78 9.05
N CYS A 61 -1.05 -4.65 8.91
CA CYS A 61 -1.68 -3.65 8.04
C CYS A 61 -2.03 -2.34 8.74
N TRP A 62 -1.93 -2.27 10.09
CA TRP A 62 -2.31 -1.10 10.88
C TRP A 62 -3.77 -0.64 10.69
N ARG A 63 -4.68 -1.57 10.38
CA ARG A 63 -6.13 -1.30 10.26
C ARG A 63 -6.98 -2.01 11.30
N ALA A 64 -6.38 -2.92 12.08
CA ALA A 64 -7.12 -3.70 13.06
C ALA A 64 -7.59 -2.83 14.23
N GLU A 65 -8.84 -3.01 14.64
CA GLU A 65 -9.39 -2.43 15.88
C GLU A 65 -8.78 -3.11 17.11
N LYS A 66 -8.46 -4.40 17.00
CA LYS A 66 -7.84 -5.21 18.06
C LYS A 66 -6.31 -5.24 17.99
N PHE A 67 -5.69 -4.21 17.41
CA PHE A 67 -4.24 -4.11 17.32
C PHE A 67 -3.59 -4.32 18.71
N PRO A 68 -2.57 -5.18 18.86
CA PRO A 68 -1.68 -5.74 17.83
C PRO A 68 -2.18 -7.01 17.14
N TYR A 69 -3.35 -7.54 17.51
CA TYR A 69 -3.89 -8.77 16.93
C TYR A 69 -4.62 -8.48 15.61
N CYS A 70 -4.60 -9.47 14.70
CA CYS A 70 -5.35 -9.39 13.46
C CYS A 70 -6.82 -9.73 13.67
N ASP A 71 -7.71 -8.90 13.16
CA ASP A 71 -9.16 -9.06 13.16
C ASP A 71 -9.76 -9.22 11.75
N GLY A 72 -8.91 -9.26 10.72
CA GLY A 72 -9.32 -9.37 9.32
C GLY A 72 -9.43 -8.05 8.57
N ALA A 73 -9.21 -6.89 9.19
CA ALA A 73 -9.31 -5.58 8.54
C ALA A 73 -8.41 -5.41 7.29
N HIS A 74 -7.32 -6.18 7.19
CA HIS A 74 -6.44 -6.21 6.01
C HIS A 74 -7.19 -6.61 4.72
N LEU A 75 -8.23 -7.44 4.80
CA LEU A 75 -9.00 -7.86 3.63
C LEU A 75 -9.70 -6.67 2.95
N LYS A 76 -10.34 -5.81 3.75
CA LYS A 76 -10.99 -4.58 3.26
C LYS A 76 -9.95 -3.63 2.66
N HIS A 77 -8.85 -3.39 3.38
CA HIS A 77 -7.74 -2.55 2.93
C HIS A 77 -7.18 -3.03 1.58
N ASN A 78 -6.88 -4.32 1.45
CA ASN A 78 -6.39 -4.91 0.19
C ASN A 78 -7.39 -4.71 -0.96
N LYS A 79 -8.68 -4.95 -0.70
CA LYS A 79 -9.74 -4.78 -1.72
C LYS A 79 -9.86 -3.33 -2.19
N GLU A 80 -9.75 -2.36 -1.29
CA GLU A 80 -9.93 -0.94 -1.59
C GLU A 80 -8.69 -0.31 -2.25
N THR A 81 -7.50 -0.79 -1.91
CA THR A 81 -6.23 -0.17 -2.34
C THR A 81 -5.49 -0.97 -3.41
N GLY A 82 -5.87 -2.23 -3.64
CA GLY A 82 -5.10 -3.16 -4.49
C GLY A 82 -3.85 -3.73 -3.80
N ASP A 83 -3.72 -3.54 -2.48
CA ASP A 83 -2.61 -4.06 -1.68
C ASP A 83 -2.75 -5.57 -1.41
N ASN A 84 -1.70 -6.21 -0.91
CA ASN A 84 -1.61 -7.65 -0.69
C ASN A 84 -1.06 -8.02 0.71
N VAL A 85 -1.21 -7.13 1.69
CA VAL A 85 -0.73 -7.38 3.05
C VAL A 85 -1.54 -8.46 3.77
N GLY A 86 -0.88 -9.15 4.70
CA GLY A 86 -1.49 -10.18 5.54
C GLY A 86 -0.87 -10.24 6.93
N PRO A 87 -1.51 -10.93 7.89
CA PRO A 87 -1.01 -11.01 9.26
C PRO A 87 0.29 -11.81 9.36
N LEU A 88 0.95 -11.69 10.51
CA LEU A 88 1.94 -12.66 10.97
C LEU A 88 1.21 -13.73 11.78
N VAL A 89 1.31 -14.99 11.36
CA VAL A 89 0.75 -16.14 12.07
C VAL A 89 1.88 -16.88 12.75
N ILE A 90 1.80 -17.01 14.08
CA ILE A 90 2.69 -17.84 14.87
C ILE A 90 1.91 -19.11 15.23
N ASP A 91 2.38 -20.25 14.76
CA ASP A 91 1.86 -21.54 15.20
C ASP A 91 2.43 -21.87 16.58
N THR A 92 1.55 -22.03 17.56
CA THR A 92 1.88 -22.28 18.97
C THR A 92 1.30 -23.61 19.43
N ALA A 93 0.73 -24.39 18.51
CA ALA A 93 0.54 -25.81 18.75
C ALA A 93 1.92 -26.41 19.03
N ALA A 94 2.01 -27.24 20.08
CA ALA A 94 3.23 -27.98 20.34
C ALA A 94 3.62 -28.70 19.04
N ALA A 95 4.84 -28.51 18.56
CA ALA A 95 5.37 -29.31 17.47
C ALA A 95 5.16 -30.77 17.88
N ALA A 96 4.36 -31.51 17.09
CA ALA A 96 4.32 -32.95 17.24
C ALA A 96 5.79 -33.42 17.22
N PRO A 97 6.24 -34.27 18.17
CA PRO A 97 7.63 -34.70 18.18
C PRO A 97 7.92 -35.29 16.80
N ALA A 98 8.93 -34.73 16.12
CA ALA A 98 9.46 -35.32 14.91
C ALA A 98 9.74 -36.78 15.23
N SER A 99 9.04 -37.71 14.56
CA SER A 99 9.37 -39.12 14.66
C SER A 99 10.82 -39.26 14.22
N GLN A 100 11.67 -39.68 15.16
CA GLN A 100 13.04 -40.09 14.87
C GLN A 100 13.03 -41.33 13.97
#